data_AF-A0A927TVC7-F1
#
_entry.id   AF-A0A927TVC7-F1
#
_cell.length_a   1.000
_cell.length_b   1.000
_cell.length_c   1.000
_cell.angle_alpha   90.00
_cell.angle_beta   90.00
_cell.angle_gamma   90.00
#
_symmetry.space_group_name_H-M   'P 1'
#
loop_
_entity.id
_entity.type
_entity.pdbx_description
1 polymer ?
#
loop_
_entity_poly.entity_id
_entity_poly.type
_entity_poly.pdbx_seq_one_letter_code
_entity_poly.pdbx_strand_id
1 'polypeptide(L)'
;MKKIERIARQFRNALDAAWEDDMFRNLYPFNNFPIASMAAMLHDLHAYKTGSYDDHAHKGADLAREILGELGLTDRTETDMICSAIYHHDDKLVVDSPMDEVLKDADVIHHCMNDLSKPIKEKEQARFDKLCAEFGM
;
A
#
# COMPACT_ATOMS: atom_id res chain seq x y z
N MET A 1 11.19 -16.85 11.26
CA MET A 1 9.86 -17.49 11.20
C MET A 1 8.86 -16.90 12.19
N LYS A 2 9.01 -17.05 13.52
CA LYS A 2 7.99 -16.61 14.51
C LYS A 2 7.51 -15.14 14.46
N LYS A 3 8.32 -14.19 13.98
CA LYS A 3 7.96 -12.77 13.89
C LYS A 3 7.07 -12.45 12.68
N ILE A 4 7.33 -13.11 11.54
CA ILE A 4 6.54 -12.98 10.31
C ILE A 4 5.17 -13.62 10.53
N GLU A 5 5.13 -14.82 11.11
CA GLU A 5 3.87 -15.49 11.49
C GLU A 5 3.00 -14.65 12.43
N ARG A 6 3.63 -13.86 13.32
CA ARG A 6 2.90 -12.96 14.22
C ARG A 6 2.31 -11.76 13.48
N ILE A 7 3.08 -11.14 12.58
CA ILE A 7 2.62 -10.03 11.75
C ILE A 7 1.50 -10.50 10.82
N ALA A 8 1.69 -11.63 10.14
CA ALA A 8 0.70 -12.25 9.28
C ALA A 8 -0.59 -12.58 10.04
N ARG A 9 -0.48 -13.03 11.30
CA ARG A 9 -1.65 -13.26 12.17
C ARG A 9 -2.32 -11.98 12.63
N GLN A 10 -1.56 -10.93 12.95
CA GLN A 10 -2.14 -9.62 13.29
C GLN A 10 -2.86 -9.01 12.09
N PHE A 11 -2.28 -9.13 10.89
CA PHE A 11 -2.88 -8.72 9.63
C PHE A 11 -4.16 -9.52 9.34
N ARG A 12 -4.11 -10.85 9.49
CA ARG A 12 -5.28 -11.72 9.38
C ARG A 12 -6.37 -11.33 10.37
N ASN A 13 -6.05 -11.12 11.65
CA ASN A 13 -7.04 -10.72 12.64
C ASN A 13 -7.65 -9.33 12.36
N ALA A 14 -6.86 -8.38 11.83
CA ALA A 14 -7.35 -7.07 11.43
C ALA A 14 -8.27 -7.15 10.21
N LEU A 15 -7.94 -8.03 9.25
CA LEU A 15 -8.79 -8.34 8.11
C LEU A 15 -10.06 -9.07 8.56
N ASP A 16 -9.97 -10.12 9.36
CA ASP A 16 -11.10 -10.90 9.90
C ASP A 16 -12.06 -10.00 10.70
N ALA A 17 -11.54 -9.09 11.53
CA ALA A 17 -12.34 -8.09 12.24
C ALA A 17 -13.05 -7.09 11.30
N ALA A 18 -12.49 -6.83 10.12
CA ALA A 18 -13.12 -6.05 9.06
C ALA A 18 -14.02 -6.91 8.14
N TRP A 19 -13.97 -8.24 8.24
CA TRP A 19 -14.53 -9.23 7.29
C TRP A 19 -15.67 -10.10 7.87
N GLU A 20 -16.04 -9.96 9.14
CA GLU A 20 -17.10 -10.75 9.80
C GLU A 20 -18.53 -10.53 9.23
N ASP A 21 -18.68 -9.82 8.12
CA ASP A 21 -19.95 -9.79 7.40
C ASP A 21 -19.69 -9.82 5.88
N ASP A 22 -20.17 -10.88 5.23
CA ASP A 22 -20.17 -11.10 3.76
C ASP A 22 -20.86 -9.94 2.99
N MET A 23 -21.36 -8.95 3.72
CA MET A 23 -21.82 -7.64 3.32
C MET A 23 -20.84 -6.90 2.39
N PHE A 24 -19.51 -6.89 2.65
CA PHE A 24 -18.58 -6.06 1.86
C PHE A 24 -18.31 -6.58 0.44
N ARG A 25 -18.22 -7.90 0.26
CA ARG A 25 -18.10 -8.52 -1.07
C ARG A 25 -19.36 -8.31 -1.92
N ASN A 26 -20.53 -8.24 -1.27
CA ASN A 26 -21.82 -8.10 -1.95
C ASN A 26 -22.29 -6.65 -2.13
N LEU A 27 -21.91 -5.70 -1.25
CA LEU A 27 -22.24 -4.28 -1.40
C LEU A 27 -21.36 -3.54 -2.40
N TYR A 28 -20.12 -4.01 -2.62
CA TYR A 28 -19.18 -3.30 -3.48
C TYR A 28 -18.54 -4.24 -4.51
N PRO A 29 -19.32 -4.74 -5.50
CA PRO A 29 -18.83 -5.62 -6.56
C PRO A 29 -17.79 -4.98 -7.49
N PHE A 30 -17.44 -3.71 -7.28
CA PHE A 30 -16.48 -2.94 -8.08
C PHE A 30 -15.44 -2.15 -7.25
N ASN A 31 -15.38 -2.27 -5.92
CA ASN A 31 -14.43 -1.48 -5.15
C ASN A 31 -13.12 -2.21 -4.89
N ASN A 32 -12.06 -1.66 -5.46
CA ASN A 32 -10.66 -1.88 -5.16
C ASN A 32 -10.24 -1.54 -3.70
N PHE A 33 -11.17 -1.27 -2.78
CA PHE A 33 -10.88 -0.80 -1.41
C PHE A 33 -10.06 -1.82 -0.58
N PRO A 34 -10.40 -3.13 -0.58
CA PRO A 34 -9.56 -4.14 0.10
C PRO A 34 -8.16 -4.21 -0.50
N ILE A 35 -8.03 -4.11 -1.82
CA ILE A 35 -6.76 -4.16 -2.56
C ILE A 35 -5.87 -2.96 -2.21
N ALA A 36 -6.43 -1.75 -2.26
CA ALA A 36 -5.70 -0.53 -1.90
C ALA A 36 -5.24 -0.55 -0.43
N SER A 37 -6.09 -1.05 0.48
CA SER A 37 -5.75 -1.19 1.90
C SER A 37 -4.61 -2.20 2.11
N MET A 38 -4.66 -3.36 1.43
CA MET A 38 -3.59 -4.35 1.48
C MET A 38 -2.28 -3.77 0.93
N ALA A 39 -2.32 -3.05 -0.18
CA ALA A 39 -1.14 -2.40 -0.75
C ALA A 39 -0.55 -1.36 0.22
N ALA A 40 -1.39 -0.49 0.78
CA ALA A 40 -0.97 0.53 1.74
C ALA A 40 -0.37 -0.07 3.02
N MET A 41 -0.91 -1.17 3.53
CA MET A 41 -0.36 -1.82 4.72
C MET A 41 0.97 -2.54 4.47
N LEU A 42 1.24 -2.96 3.24
CA LEU A 42 2.39 -3.79 2.88
C LEU A 42 3.54 -2.99 2.24
N HIS A 43 3.30 -1.80 1.70
CA HIS A 43 4.26 -1.10 0.82
C HIS A 43 5.67 -0.91 1.43
N ASP A 44 5.75 -0.56 2.71
CA ASP A 44 7.00 -0.34 3.43
C ASP A 44 7.45 -1.53 4.29
N LEU A 45 6.75 -2.67 4.22
CA LEU A 45 6.99 -3.80 5.12
C LEU A 45 8.42 -4.36 5.00
N HIS A 46 9.01 -4.34 3.80
CA HIS A 46 10.39 -4.76 3.62
C HIS A 46 11.37 -3.83 4.36
N ALA A 47 11.16 -2.51 4.31
CA ALA A 47 11.98 -1.56 5.05
C ALA A 47 11.87 -1.77 6.55
N TYR A 48 10.65 -1.99 7.08
CA TYR A 48 10.47 -2.34 8.50
C TYR A 48 11.09 -3.68 8.91
N LYS A 49 11.09 -4.66 8.01
CA LYS A 49 11.67 -5.99 8.25
C LYS A 49 13.19 -5.94 8.32
N THR A 50 13.83 -5.13 7.48
CA THR A 50 15.29 -5.11 7.29
C THR A 50 15.99 -3.93 7.95
N GLY A 51 15.27 -2.84 8.23
CA GLY A 51 15.82 -1.58 8.71
C GLY A 51 16.45 -0.71 7.62
N SER A 52 16.27 -1.02 6.33
CA SER A 52 16.79 -0.24 5.20
C SER A 52 15.71 0.06 4.16
N TYR A 53 15.71 1.29 3.65
CA TYR A 53 14.87 1.72 2.53
C TYR A 53 15.52 1.47 1.16
N ASP A 54 16.71 0.85 1.13
CA ASP A 54 17.39 0.55 -0.14
C ASP A 54 16.61 -0.48 -0.95
N ASP A 55 16.11 -0.04 -2.11
CA ASP A 55 15.33 -0.87 -3.03
C ASP A 55 14.08 -1.48 -2.36
N HIS A 56 13.50 -0.75 -1.40
CA HIS A 56 12.40 -1.25 -0.55
C HIS A 56 11.10 -1.47 -1.32
N ALA A 57 10.83 -0.69 -2.36
CA ALA A 57 9.64 -0.85 -3.20
C ALA A 57 9.66 -2.19 -3.95
N HIS A 58 10.73 -2.48 -4.68
CA HIS A 58 10.87 -3.73 -5.44
C HIS A 58 10.90 -4.97 -4.53
N LYS A 59 11.75 -4.95 -3.50
CA LYS A 59 11.80 -6.05 -2.52
C LYS A 59 10.53 -6.17 -1.67
N GLY A 60 9.84 -5.05 -1.48
CA GLY A 60 8.53 -4.96 -0.84
C GLY A 60 7.46 -5.67 -1.65
N ALA A 61 7.45 -5.50 -2.97
CA ALA A 61 6.53 -6.18 -3.87
C ALA A 61 6.74 -7.70 -3.85
N ASP A 62 7.99 -8.17 -3.87
CA ASP A 62 8.32 -9.59 -3.75
C ASP A 62 7.84 -10.17 -2.41
N LEU A 63 8.11 -9.47 -1.30
CA LEU A 63 7.66 -9.86 0.04
C LEU A 63 6.12 -9.88 0.14
N ALA A 64 5.44 -8.90 -0.46
CA ALA A 64 3.99 -8.84 -0.47
C ALA A 64 3.39 -10.04 -1.22
N ARG A 65 3.97 -10.44 -2.35
CA ARG A 65 3.57 -11.62 -3.11
C ARG A 65 3.67 -12.90 -2.30
N GLU A 66 4.77 -13.09 -1.57
CA GLU A 66 4.95 -14.23 -0.66
C GLU A 66 3.85 -14.26 0.41
N ILE A 67 3.62 -13.13 1.10
CA ILE A 67 2.63 -13.04 2.19
C ILE A 67 1.21 -13.29 1.67
N LEU A 68 0.82 -12.67 0.56
CA LEU A 68 -0.52 -12.83 -0.01
C LEU A 68 -0.76 -14.27 -0.48
N GLY A 69 0.25 -14.89 -1.10
CA GLY A 69 0.21 -16.28 -1.54
C GLY A 69 0.09 -17.26 -0.36
N GLU A 70 0.84 -17.06 0.72
CA GLU A 70 0.74 -17.88 1.93
C GLU A 70 -0.61 -17.74 2.63
N LEU A 71 -1.19 -16.54 2.63
CA LEU A 71 -2.44 -16.27 3.34
C LEU A 71 -3.69 -16.63 2.53
N GLY A 72 -3.58 -16.73 1.21
CA GLY A 72 -4.68 -17.07 0.30
C GLY A 72 -5.79 -16.02 0.28
N LEU A 73 -5.44 -14.75 0.46
CA LEU A 73 -6.40 -13.65 0.63
C LEU A 73 -6.89 -13.02 -0.67
N THR A 74 -6.12 -13.21 -1.75
CA THR A 74 -6.31 -12.57 -3.06
C THR A 74 -6.20 -13.58 -4.19
N ASP A 75 -6.85 -13.29 -5.31
CA ASP A 75 -6.59 -14.01 -6.55
C ASP A 75 -5.29 -13.51 -7.24
N ARG A 76 -4.94 -14.11 -8.37
CA ARG A 76 -3.72 -13.74 -9.11
C ARG A 76 -3.75 -12.29 -9.60
N THR A 77 -4.88 -11.83 -10.12
CA THR A 77 -5.04 -10.48 -10.67
C THR A 77 -4.93 -9.44 -9.56
N GLU A 78 -5.61 -9.67 -8.43
CA GLU A 78 -5.55 -8.82 -7.25
C GLU A 78 -4.14 -8.75 -6.66
N THR A 79 -3.47 -9.90 -6.56
CA THR A 79 -2.07 -9.98 -6.10
C THR A 79 -1.15 -9.19 -7.01
N ASP A 80 -1.31 -9.31 -8.34
CA ASP A 80 -0.51 -8.58 -9.31
C ASP A 80 -0.74 -7.07 -9.22
N MET A 81 -1.98 -6.62 -8.99
CA MET A 81 -2.29 -5.20 -8.75
C MET A 81 -1.63 -4.66 -7.48
N ILE A 82 -1.71 -5.40 -6.36
CA ILE A 82 -1.06 -5.00 -5.10
C ILE A 82 0.45 -4.92 -5.28
N CYS A 83 1.05 -5.94 -5.90
CA CYS A 83 2.49 -5.97 -6.12
C CYS A 83 2.95 -4.85 -7.06
N SER A 84 2.20 -4.54 -8.12
CA SER A 84 2.50 -3.42 -9.02
C SER A 84 2.51 -2.10 -8.26
N ALA A 85 1.47 -1.84 -7.46
CA ALA A 85 1.39 -0.61 -6.69
C ALA A 85 2.58 -0.46 -5.73
N ILE A 86 2.91 -1.51 -4.99
CA ILE A 86 4.07 -1.52 -4.09
C ILE A 86 5.38 -1.38 -4.87
N TYR A 87 5.52 -2.02 -6.03
CA TYR A 87 6.75 -1.96 -6.82
C TYR A 87 7.04 -0.53 -7.29
N HIS A 88 6.02 0.20 -7.76
CA HIS A 88 6.19 1.55 -8.31
C HIS A 88 6.01 2.68 -7.28
N HIS A 89 5.62 2.39 -6.03
CA HIS A 89 5.19 3.47 -5.12
C HIS A 89 6.28 4.51 -4.83
N ASP A 90 7.57 4.18 -4.89
CA ASP A 90 8.66 5.13 -4.65
C ASP A 90 8.99 6.01 -5.87
N ASP A 91 8.54 5.61 -7.07
CA ASP A 91 8.71 6.31 -8.35
C ASP A 91 7.63 7.38 -8.55
N LYS A 92 7.72 8.45 -7.76
CA LYS A 92 6.73 9.54 -7.71
C LYS A 92 6.60 10.34 -9.00
N LEU A 93 7.64 10.33 -9.85
CA LEU A 93 7.72 11.10 -11.11
C LEU A 93 7.13 10.36 -12.32
N VAL A 94 6.86 9.07 -12.18
CA VAL A 94 6.27 8.23 -13.23
C VAL A 94 4.79 8.05 -12.94
N VAL A 95 3.97 8.07 -14.00
CA VAL A 95 2.54 7.73 -13.94
C VAL A 95 2.38 6.30 -14.44
N ASP A 96 1.84 5.44 -13.58
CA ASP A 96 1.66 4.00 -13.85
C ASP A 96 0.17 3.65 -13.87
N SER A 97 -0.19 2.47 -13.36
CA SER A 97 -1.58 1.99 -13.34
C SER A 97 -2.42 2.74 -12.31
N PRO A 98 -3.76 2.78 -12.45
CA PRO A 98 -4.62 3.52 -11.51
C PRO A 98 -4.45 3.13 -10.03
N MET A 99 -4.21 1.85 -9.72
CA MET A 99 -3.96 1.40 -8.35
C MET A 99 -2.62 1.92 -7.81
N ASP A 100 -1.60 1.95 -8.65
CA ASP A 100 -0.26 2.43 -8.32
C ASP A 100 -0.30 3.91 -7.97
N GLU A 101 -1.07 4.70 -8.72
CA GLU A 101 -1.28 6.13 -8.45
C GLU A 101 -2.02 6.37 -7.14
N VAL A 102 -3.07 5.57 -6.83
CA VAL A 102 -3.77 5.66 -5.53
C VAL A 102 -2.81 5.46 -4.36
N LEU A 103 -1.92 4.47 -4.44
CA LEU A 103 -0.94 4.23 -3.38
C LEU A 103 0.11 5.36 -3.31
N LYS A 104 0.60 5.85 -4.45
CA LYS A 104 1.56 6.96 -4.47
C LYS A 104 0.99 8.22 -3.84
N ASP A 105 -0.27 8.54 -4.13
CA ASP A 105 -0.94 9.73 -3.60
C ASP A 105 -1.20 9.60 -2.10
N ALA A 106 -1.68 8.43 -1.64
CA ALA A 106 -1.86 8.14 -0.23
C ALA A 106 -0.54 8.26 0.57
N ASP A 107 0.55 7.74 0.01
CA ASP A 107 1.88 7.81 0.63
C ASP A 107 2.41 9.26 0.68
N VAL A 108 2.25 10.04 -0.38
CA VAL A 108 2.65 11.46 -0.39
C VAL A 108 1.86 12.28 0.64
N ILE A 109 0.54 12.08 0.74
CA ILE A 109 -0.27 12.75 1.76
C ILE A 109 0.20 12.36 3.16
N HIS A 110 0.47 11.08 3.41
CA HIS A 110 0.99 10.62 4.69
C HIS A 110 2.34 11.25 5.00
N HIS A 111 3.29 11.26 4.07
CA HIS A 111 4.59 11.91 4.25
C HIS A 111 4.48 13.41 4.60
N CYS A 112 3.58 14.13 3.92
CA CYS A 112 3.45 15.57 4.09
C CYS A 112 2.63 15.97 5.32
N MET A 113 1.57 15.22 5.66
CA MET A 113 0.64 15.59 6.73
C MET A 113 0.95 14.95 8.09
N ASN A 114 1.71 13.86 8.12
CA ASN A 114 2.04 13.19 9.39
C ASN A 114 3.03 14.01 10.25
N ASP A 115 3.86 14.85 9.63
CA ASP A 115 4.80 15.72 10.32
C ASP A 115 5.05 17.01 9.54
N LEU A 116 4.20 18.02 9.79
CA LEU A 116 4.25 19.33 9.13
C LEU A 116 5.54 20.13 9.40
N SER A 117 6.40 19.67 10.32
CA SER A 117 7.70 20.32 10.58
C SER A 117 8.77 19.95 9.54
N LYS A 118 8.56 18.86 8.79
CA LYS A 118 9.49 18.40 7.76
C LYS A 118 9.19 19.08 6.42
N PRO A 119 10.24 19.43 5.66
CA PRO A 119 10.05 19.88 4.29
C PRO A 119 9.52 18.72 3.44
N ILE A 120 8.69 19.06 2.46
CA ILE A 120 8.24 18.12 1.43
C ILE A 120 9.45 17.70 0.60
N LYS A 121 9.58 16.41 0.29
CA LYS A 121 10.67 15.91 -0.55
C LYS A 121 10.52 16.46 -1.96
N GLU A 122 11.62 16.85 -2.59
CA GLU A 122 11.62 17.43 -3.95
C GLU A 122 10.87 16.54 -4.97
N LYS A 123 11.08 15.21 -4.89
CA LYS A 123 10.41 14.24 -5.78
C LYS A 123 8.89 14.13 -5.55
N GLU A 124 8.37 14.61 -4.43
CA GLU A 124 6.95 14.55 -4.06
C GLU A 124 6.22 15.87 -4.30
N GLN A 125 6.94 17.01 -4.37
CA GLN A 125 6.36 18.36 -4.40
C GLN A 125 5.29 18.53 -5.49
N ALA A 126 5.61 18.20 -6.74
CA ALA A 126 4.68 18.39 -7.85
C ALA A 126 3.42 17.52 -7.74
N ARG A 127 3.50 16.36 -7.07
CA ARG A 127 2.35 15.49 -6.80
C ARG A 127 1.52 16.03 -5.64
N PHE A 128 2.18 16.46 -4.55
CA PHE A 128 1.53 17.09 -3.41
C PHE A 128 0.74 18.35 -3.80
N ASP A 129 1.32 19.24 -4.62
CA ASP A 129 0.66 20.47 -5.07
C ASP A 129 -0.64 20.17 -5.85
N LYS A 130 -0.63 19.12 -6.68
CA LYS A 130 -1.83 18.67 -7.41
C LYS A 130 -2.90 18.14 -6.46
N LEU A 131 -2.50 17.35 -5.46
CA LEU A 131 -3.41 16.82 -4.44
C LEU A 131 -4.02 17.96 -3.60
N CYS A 132 -3.24 18.98 -3.22
CA CYS A 132 -3.77 20.18 -2.57
C CYS A 132 -4.82 20.89 -3.43
N ALA A 133 -4.53 21.10 -4.72
CA ALA A 133 -5.47 21.71 -5.65
C ALA A 133 -6.76 20.89 -5.81
N GLU A 134 -6.65 19.55 -5.87
CA GLU A 134 -7.79 18.64 -5.97
C GLU A 134 -8.66 18.64 -4.70
N PHE A 135 -8.03 18.65 -3.52
CA PHE A 135 -8.73 18.63 -2.24
C PHE A 135 -9.17 20.03 -1.74
N GLY A 136 -8.78 21.10 -2.43
CA GLY A 136 -9.11 22.48 -2.06
C GLY A 136 -8.39 22.96 -0.79
N MET A 137 -7.13 22.52 -0.60
CA MET A 137 -6.27 22.88 0.53
C MET A 137 -5.37 24.07 0.24
#